data_AF-A0A7N0TRE3-F1
#
_entry.id   AF-A0A7N0TRE3-F1
#
_cell.length_a   1.000
_cell.length_b   1.000
_cell.length_c   1.000
_cell.angle_alpha   90.00
_cell.angle_beta   90.00
_cell.angle_gamma   90.00
#
_symmetry.space_group_name_H-M   'P 1'
#
loop_
_entity.id
_entity.type
_entity.pdbx_description
1 polymer ?
#
loop_
_entity_poly.entity_id
_entity_poly.type
_entity_poly.pdbx_seq_one_letter_code
_entity_poly.pdbx_strand_id
1 'polypeptide(L)'
;MAGDPKQEEPDGTSTQSPCNAPPSSASSLSKEQSQVDLELRLLEGLDMYPPAKLQGVHRHFALFGLMEYLKRSFGRGFSSEEVLQLVDRFYNLEYVKPDDDEMECFTQLDEFRLPQTYFDEEA
;
A
#
# COMPACT_ATOMS: atom_id res chain seq x y z
N MET A 1 -24.10 57.31 -50.25
CA MET A 1 -23.01 58.30 -50.40
C MET A 1 -22.47 58.54 -49.00
N ALA A 2 -21.38 57.85 -48.63
CA ALA A 2 -19.99 58.33 -48.68
C ALA A 2 -19.66 59.12 -47.40
N GLY A 3 -18.60 58.87 -46.64
CA GLY A 3 -17.50 57.93 -46.77
C GLY A 3 -16.54 58.09 -45.56
N ASP A 4 -15.90 56.97 -45.23
CA ASP A 4 -14.67 56.70 -44.48
C ASP A 4 -14.28 57.36 -43.12
N PRO A 5 -13.73 56.54 -42.19
CA PRO A 5 -13.28 56.91 -40.85
C PRO A 5 -11.85 57.45 -40.86
N LYS A 6 -11.51 58.26 -39.84
CA LYS A 6 -10.14 58.68 -39.60
C LYS A 6 -9.52 57.84 -38.48
N GLN A 7 -8.46 57.14 -38.85
CA GLN A 7 -7.58 56.31 -38.05
C GLN A 7 -6.89 57.12 -36.94
N GLU A 8 -6.75 56.52 -35.77
CA GLU A 8 -5.57 56.65 -34.90
C GLU A 8 -5.36 55.27 -34.22
N GLU A 9 -4.28 54.59 -34.61
CA GLU A 9 -3.68 53.41 -33.99
C GLU A 9 -2.69 53.86 -32.88
N PRO A 10 -2.08 52.97 -32.07
CA PRO A 10 -2.55 51.72 -31.46
C PRO A 10 -2.25 51.70 -29.94
N ASP A 11 -3.24 51.47 -29.07
CA ASP A 11 -2.94 51.17 -27.66
C ASP A 11 -2.65 49.68 -27.50
N GLY A 12 -1.40 49.42 -27.14
CA GLY A 12 -0.82 48.10 -27.13
C GLY A 12 -1.38 47.20 -26.04
N THR A 13 -1.17 45.91 -26.29
CA THR A 13 -1.18 44.78 -25.35
C THR A 13 -2.50 44.01 -25.22
N SER A 14 -2.70 43.16 -26.23
CA SER A 14 -3.00 41.72 -26.09
C SER A 14 -3.72 41.27 -24.82
N THR A 15 -5.01 41.02 -24.99
CA THR A 15 -5.66 39.71 -24.85
C THR A 15 -5.08 38.76 -23.80
N GLN A 16 -5.90 38.48 -22.78
CA GLN A 16 -6.12 37.15 -22.23
C GLN A 16 -4.81 36.39 -21.91
N SER A 17 -4.36 36.47 -20.66
CA SER A 17 -3.48 35.44 -20.11
C SER A 17 -4.37 34.33 -19.52
N PRO A 18 -4.74 33.26 -20.26
CA PRO A 18 -4.87 31.99 -19.58
C PRO A 18 -3.45 31.64 -19.15
N CYS A 19 -3.24 31.47 -17.85
CA CYS A 19 -2.05 30.80 -17.36
C CYS A 19 -2.04 29.36 -17.90
N ASN A 20 -1.60 29.18 -19.15
CA ASN A 20 -1.07 27.92 -19.62
C ASN A 20 0.29 27.73 -18.96
N ALA A 21 0.27 27.44 -17.66
CA ALA A 21 1.35 26.67 -17.07
C ALA A 21 1.36 25.31 -17.80
N PRO A 22 2.53 24.77 -18.15
CA PRO A 22 2.60 23.48 -18.81
C PRO A 22 1.85 22.43 -17.96
N PRO A 23 1.07 21.51 -18.55
CA PRO A 23 0.30 20.50 -17.82
C PRO A 23 1.16 19.50 -17.00
N SER A 24 2.48 19.70 -16.97
CA SER A 24 3.44 18.76 -16.40
C SER A 24 3.64 18.87 -14.89
N SER A 25 3.27 19.98 -14.23
CA SER A 25 3.45 20.16 -12.78
C SER A 25 2.26 19.67 -11.93
N ALA A 26 1.07 19.49 -12.52
CA ALA A 26 -0.10 18.96 -11.81
C ALA A 26 -0.10 17.41 -11.71
N SER A 27 0.61 16.75 -12.63
CA SER A 27 0.73 15.28 -12.71
C SER A 27 1.67 14.69 -11.65
N SER A 28 2.75 15.40 -11.30
CA SER A 28 3.65 14.99 -10.23
C SER A 28 2.98 15.06 -8.86
N LEU A 29 2.17 16.09 -8.65
CA LEU A 29 1.47 16.33 -7.39
C LEU A 29 0.38 15.27 -7.13
N SER A 30 -0.34 14.84 -8.17
CA SER A 30 -1.32 13.76 -8.04
C SER A 30 -0.69 12.39 -7.82
N LYS A 31 0.50 12.12 -8.38
CA LYS A 31 1.26 10.89 -8.10
C LYS A 31 1.75 10.84 -6.66
N GLU A 32 2.32 11.92 -6.15
CA GLU A 32 2.77 12.00 -4.75
C GLU A 32 1.59 11.84 -3.79
N GLN A 33 0.47 12.52 -4.07
CA GLN A 33 -0.77 12.38 -3.29
C GLN A 33 -1.26 10.92 -3.27
N SER A 34 -1.24 10.24 -4.42
CA SER A 34 -1.66 8.84 -4.51
C SER A 34 -0.75 7.87 -3.73
N GLN A 35 0.53 8.21 -3.61
CA GLN A 35 1.48 7.42 -2.83
C GLN A 35 1.28 7.64 -1.34
N VAL A 36 1.07 8.87 -0.90
CA VAL A 36 0.76 9.18 0.50
C VAL A 36 -0.54 8.50 0.94
N ASP A 37 -1.57 8.51 0.09
CA ASP A 37 -2.82 7.80 0.37
C ASP A 37 -2.61 6.28 0.50
N LEU A 38 -1.77 5.69 -0.35
CA LEU A 38 -1.40 4.28 -0.28
C LEU A 38 -0.69 3.94 1.03
N GLU A 39 0.24 4.79 1.44
CA GLU A 39 1.01 4.65 2.68
C GLU A 39 0.12 4.78 3.92
N LEU A 40 -0.78 5.76 3.95
CA LEU A 40 -1.76 5.93 5.03
C LEU A 40 -2.65 4.70 5.15
N ARG A 41 -3.16 4.18 4.03
CA ARG A 41 -3.96 2.95 4.05
C ARG A 41 -3.15 1.75 4.54
N LEU A 42 -1.89 1.62 4.15
CA LEU A 42 -1.06 0.55 4.70
C LEU A 42 -0.95 0.64 6.22
N LEU A 43 -0.67 1.84 6.77
CA LEU A 43 -0.54 2.05 8.20
C LEU A 43 -1.83 1.68 8.95
N GLU A 44 -3.01 2.05 8.43
CA GLU A 44 -4.30 1.60 8.98
C GLU A 44 -4.45 0.07 8.93
N GLY A 45 -4.01 -0.57 7.84
CA GLY A 45 -4.05 -2.03 7.72
C GLY A 45 -3.13 -2.74 8.73
N LEU A 46 -2.00 -2.12 9.09
CA LEU A 46 -1.04 -2.66 10.05
C LEU A 46 -1.57 -2.62 11.50
N ASP A 47 -2.61 -1.84 11.81
CA ASP A 47 -3.30 -1.93 13.10
C ASP A 47 -4.04 -3.28 13.25
N MET A 48 -4.54 -3.84 12.14
CA MET A 48 -5.17 -5.17 12.12
C MET A 48 -4.15 -6.29 11.97
N TYR A 49 -3.07 -6.03 11.22
CA TYR A 49 -2.00 -6.99 10.94
C TYR A 49 -0.66 -6.44 11.42
N PRO A 50 -0.35 -6.56 12.73
CA PRO A 50 0.87 -6.01 13.30
C PRO A 50 2.13 -6.47 12.54
N PRO A 51 3.15 -5.60 12.37
CA PRO A 51 4.40 -5.96 11.70
C PRO A 51 5.09 -7.19 12.29
N ALA A 52 4.92 -7.47 13.59
CA ALA A 52 5.43 -8.68 14.23
C ALA A 52 4.93 -9.97 13.54
N LYS A 53 3.67 -9.97 13.08
CA LYS A 53 3.07 -11.11 12.36
C LYS A 53 3.58 -11.28 10.93
N LEU A 54 4.37 -10.32 10.42
CA LEU A 54 5.07 -10.46 9.15
C LEU A 54 6.33 -11.32 9.27
N GLN A 55 6.68 -11.76 10.49
CA GLN A 55 7.69 -12.78 10.73
C GLN A 55 7.06 -14.14 11.04
N GLY A 56 7.84 -15.20 10.84
CA GLY A 56 7.41 -16.57 11.15
C GLY A 56 6.26 -17.08 10.28
N VAL A 57 5.46 -17.99 10.84
CA VAL A 57 4.42 -18.71 10.09
C VAL A 57 3.20 -17.85 9.77
N HIS A 58 2.95 -16.80 10.56
CA HIS A 58 1.82 -15.89 10.38
C HIS A 58 1.99 -14.94 9.20
N ARG A 59 3.22 -14.83 8.69
CA ARG A 59 3.58 -13.97 7.56
C ARG A 59 2.65 -14.16 6.37
N HIS A 60 2.27 -15.40 6.05
CA HIS A 60 1.40 -15.67 4.93
C HIS A 60 0.00 -15.05 5.11
N PHE A 61 -0.59 -15.22 6.30
CA PHE A 61 -1.92 -14.68 6.62
C PHE A 61 -1.91 -13.15 6.73
N ALA A 62 -0.89 -12.59 7.36
CA ALA A 62 -0.72 -11.14 7.50
C ALA A 62 -0.55 -10.47 6.12
N LEU A 63 0.33 -11.01 5.27
CA LEU A 63 0.52 -10.49 3.91
C LEU A 63 -0.73 -10.62 3.06
N PHE A 64 -1.41 -11.77 3.12
CA PHE A 64 -2.65 -11.96 2.37
C PHE A 64 -3.75 -10.99 2.82
N GLY A 65 -3.90 -10.80 4.13
CA GLY A 65 -4.84 -9.84 4.70
C GLY A 65 -4.56 -8.41 4.25
N LEU A 66 -3.30 -7.97 4.29
CA LEU A 66 -2.89 -6.65 3.81
C LEU A 66 -3.13 -6.49 2.29
N MET A 67 -2.80 -7.50 1.48
CA MET A 67 -3.06 -7.47 0.03
C MET A 67 -4.55 -7.30 -0.27
N GLU A 68 -5.43 -8.06 0.40
CA GLU A 68 -6.88 -7.96 0.20
C GLU A 68 -7.45 -6.64 0.74
N TYR A 69 -6.95 -6.14 1.87
CA TYR A 69 -7.32 -4.83 2.42
C TYR A 69 -6.99 -3.68 1.45
N LEU A 70 -5.76 -3.66 0.94
CA LEU A 70 -5.32 -2.64 -0.03
C LEU A 70 -6.06 -2.77 -1.36
N LYS A 71 -6.29 -4.00 -1.83
CA LYS A 71 -7.08 -4.24 -3.05
C LYS A 71 -8.50 -3.73 -2.93
N ARG A 72 -9.13 -3.88 -1.77
CA ARG A 72 -10.48 -3.33 -1.53
C ARG A 72 -10.50 -1.81 -1.44
N SER A 73 -9.39 -1.21 -0.99
CA SER A 73 -9.24 0.24 -0.87
C SER A 73 -8.96 0.93 -2.22
N PHE A 74 -8.14 0.31 -3.08
CA PHE A 74 -7.66 0.91 -4.34
C PHE A 74 -8.24 0.28 -5.61
N GLY A 75 -9.00 -0.82 -5.50
CA GLY A 75 -9.58 -1.52 -6.64
C GLY A 75 -8.57 -2.23 -7.55
N ARG A 76 -7.30 -2.38 -7.11
CA ARG A 76 -6.23 -3.07 -7.86
C ARG A 76 -5.62 -4.18 -7.03
N GLY A 77 -5.13 -5.23 -7.69
CA GLY A 77 -4.35 -6.26 -7.01
C GLY A 77 -3.00 -5.71 -6.54
N PHE A 78 -2.49 -6.28 -5.44
CA PHE A 78 -1.14 -6.04 -4.94
C PHE A 78 -0.42 -7.37 -4.87
N SER A 79 0.86 -7.37 -5.24
CA SER A 79 1.76 -8.51 -5.01
C SER A 79 2.32 -8.46 -3.58
N SER A 80 2.77 -9.61 -3.09
CA SER A 80 3.42 -9.69 -1.77
C SER A 80 4.68 -8.82 -1.71
N GLU A 81 5.45 -8.75 -2.79
CA GLU A 81 6.66 -7.93 -2.89
C GLU A 81 6.34 -6.44 -2.77
N GLU A 82 5.32 -5.96 -3.49
CA GLU A 82 4.91 -4.55 -3.41
C GLU A 82 4.47 -4.15 -1.99
N VAL A 83 3.71 -5.03 -1.31
CA VAL A 83 3.29 -4.78 0.06
C VAL A 83 4.49 -4.78 1.01
N LEU A 84 5.44 -5.72 0.86
CA LEU A 84 6.65 -5.77 1.68
C LEU A 84 7.52 -4.52 1.51
N GLN A 85 7.72 -4.05 0.28
CA GLN A 85 8.45 -2.82 0.01
C GLN A 85 7.77 -1.60 0.63
N LEU A 86 6.43 -1.56 0.62
CA LEU A 86 5.68 -0.49 1.24
C LEU A 86 5.81 -0.52 2.77
N VAL A 87 5.81 -1.71 3.38
CA VAL A 87 6.05 -1.89 4.82
C VAL A 87 7.48 -1.49 5.21
N ASP A 88 8.47 -1.86 4.40
CA ASP A 88 9.89 -1.57 4.64
C ASP A 88 10.20 -0.06 4.69
N ARG A 89 9.34 0.79 4.09
CA ARG A 89 9.43 2.25 4.20
C ARG A 89 9.14 2.79 5.61
N PHE A 90 8.39 2.05 6.43
CA PHE A 90 7.97 2.46 7.77
C PHE A 90 8.59 1.63 8.88
N TYR A 91 8.77 0.33 8.63
CA TYR A 91 9.26 -0.63 9.59
C TYR A 91 10.47 -1.33 9.01
N ASN A 92 11.61 -1.25 9.71
CA ASN A 92 12.72 -2.14 9.41
C ASN A 92 12.34 -3.55 9.87
N LEU A 93 11.87 -4.37 8.93
CA LEU A 93 11.42 -5.73 9.21
C LEU A 93 12.52 -6.62 9.83
N GLU A 94 13.80 -6.29 9.63
CA GLU A 94 14.94 -6.94 10.30
C GLU A 94 14.97 -6.74 11.82
N TYR A 95 14.43 -5.63 12.32
CA TYR A 95 14.48 -5.26 13.75
C TYR A 95 13.15 -5.44 14.47
N VAL A 96 12.09 -5.78 13.73
CA VAL A 96 10.83 -6.24 14.34
C VAL A 96 11.16 -7.55 15.03
N LYS A 97 11.13 -7.61 16.36
CA LYS A 97 11.35 -8.88 17.05
C LYS A 97 10.14 -9.78 16.79
N PRO A 98 10.33 -11.07 16.45
CA PRO A 98 9.25 -12.02 16.60
C PRO A 98 8.91 -12.06 18.09
N ASP A 99 7.63 -12.19 18.45
CA ASP A 99 7.30 -12.47 19.84
C ASP A 99 7.96 -13.82 20.19
N ASP A 100 8.91 -13.81 21.14
CA ASP A 100 9.65 -15.01 21.57
C ASP A 100 8.67 -16.13 21.99
N ASP A 101 7.48 -15.74 22.47
CA ASP A 101 6.39 -16.64 22.88
C ASP A 101 5.80 -17.46 21.70
N GLU A 102 5.84 -16.97 20.45
CA GLU A 102 5.32 -17.72 19.29
C GLU A 102 6.30 -18.82 18.84
N MET A 103 7.60 -18.66 19.07
CA MET A 103 8.62 -19.65 18.69
C MET A 103 8.51 -20.94 19.53
N GLU A 104 8.08 -20.81 20.79
CA GLU A 104 7.87 -21.92 21.71
C GLU A 104 6.64 -22.78 21.32
N CYS A 105 5.62 -22.16 20.72
CA CYS A 105 4.45 -22.87 20.19
C CYS A 105 4.77 -23.83 19.04
N PHE A 106 5.81 -23.56 18.23
CA PHE A 106 6.19 -24.42 17.08
C PHE A 106 7.26 -25.45 17.41
N THR A 107 8.04 -25.25 18.47
CA THR A 107 9.01 -26.26 18.94
C THR A 107 8.33 -27.38 19.72
N GLN A 108 7.14 -27.13 20.27
CA GLN A 108 6.19 -28.16 20.68
C GLN A 108 5.47 -28.75 19.45
N LEU A 109 6.23 -29.19 18.44
CA LEU A 109 5.79 -30.30 17.59
C LEU A 109 5.68 -31.51 18.52
N ASP A 110 4.60 -31.54 19.30
CA ASP A 110 4.13 -32.71 20.01
C ASP A 110 4.12 -33.79 18.94
N GLU A 111 5.03 -34.76 19.08
CA GLU A 111 5.18 -35.86 18.15
C GLU A 111 3.77 -36.42 17.93
N PHE A 112 3.23 -36.27 16.72
CA PHE A 112 1.85 -36.61 16.45
C PHE A 112 1.69 -38.13 16.58
N ARG A 113 1.41 -38.60 17.79
CA ARG A 113 1.22 -40.01 18.11
C ARG A 113 -0.27 -40.28 18.14
N LEU A 114 -0.68 -41.36 17.47
CA LEU A 114 -2.04 -41.85 17.58
C LEU A 114 -2.34 -42.22 19.04
N PRO A 115 -3.55 -41.94 19.56
CA PRO A 115 -3.97 -42.41 20.87
C PRO A 115 -3.70 -43.91 21.03
N GLN A 116 -3.31 -44.37 22.23
CA GLN A 116 -2.98 -45.79 22.44
C GLN A 116 -4.13 -46.73 22.07
N THR A 117 -5.37 -46.25 22.20
CA THR A 117 -6.60 -46.95 21.81
C THR A 117 -6.68 -47.28 20.31
N TYR A 118 -5.87 -46.65 19.46
CA TYR A 118 -5.77 -46.99 18.04
C TYR A 118 -5.14 -48.37 17.81
N PHE A 119 -4.28 -48.82 18.74
CA PHE A 119 -3.54 -50.08 18.60
C PHE A 119 -4.23 -51.27 19.29
N ASP A 120 -5.37 -51.06 19.94
CA ASP A 120 -6.09 -52.10 20.69
C ASP A 120 -7.10 -52.91 19.82
N GLU A 121 -7.09 -52.76 18.48
CA GLU A 121 -8.02 -53.47 17.56
C GLU A 121 -7.42 -54.70 16.83
N GLU A 122 -6.38 -55.33 17.37
CA GLU A 122 -5.97 -56.69 16.94
C GLU A 122 -5.75 -57.60 18.16
N ALA A 123 -6.82 -58.31 18.57
CA ALA A 123 -6.75 -59.51 19.40
C ALA A 123 -7.80 -60.53 18.95
#